data_AF-A0A7W3R6R9-F1
#
_entry.id   AF-A0A7W3R6R9-F1
#
_cell.length_a   1.000
_cell.length_b   1.000
_cell.length_c   1.000
_cell.angle_alpha   90.00
_cell.angle_beta   90.00
_cell.angle_gamma   90.00
#
_symmetry.space_group_name_H-M   'P 1'
#
loop_
_entity.id
_entity.type
_entity.pdbx_description
1 polymer ?
#
loop_
_entity_poly.entity_id
_entity_poly.type
_entity_poly.pdbx_seq_one_letter_code
_entity_poly.pdbx_strand_id
1 'polypeptide(L)'
;MITTAEERSRALGALAAALRGQAYRVLVVGHHLTVTDQEGRRAEVWVQRRASDNGRLWFTRAGGAPICEVSRVMDAVVDVKGRFANTPDGT
;
A
#
# COMPACT_ATOMS: atom_id res chain seq x y z
N MET A 1 -14.28 -13.97 -15.53
CA MET A 1 -14.52 -13.07 -14.38
C MET A 1 -13.22 -12.94 -13.63
N ILE A 2 -12.68 -11.74 -13.48
CA ILE A 2 -11.52 -11.52 -12.60
C ILE A 2 -12.04 -11.62 -11.17
N THR A 3 -11.43 -12.47 -10.34
CA THR A 3 -11.84 -12.60 -8.95
C THR A 3 -11.30 -11.42 -8.13
N THR A 4 -11.95 -11.07 -7.03
CA THR A 4 -11.43 -10.04 -6.10
C THR A 4 -9.99 -10.32 -5.64
N ALA A 5 -9.58 -11.59 -5.58
CA ALA A 5 -8.23 -11.99 -5.25
C ALA A 5 -7.22 -11.60 -6.35
N GLU A 6 -7.59 -11.78 -7.62
CA GLU A 6 -6.80 -11.36 -8.78
C GLU A 6 -6.66 -9.84 -8.85
N GLU A 7 -7.74 -9.09 -8.63
CA GLU A 7 -7.70 -7.61 -8.59
C GLU A 7 -6.79 -7.11 -7.47
N ARG A 8 -6.89 -7.73 -6.29
CA ARG A 8 -6.03 -7.44 -5.15
C ARG A 8 -4.56 -7.72 -5.46
N SER A 9 -4.27 -8.87 -6.04
CA SER A 9 -2.90 -9.23 -6.42
C SER A 9 -2.32 -8.28 -7.45
N ARG A 10 -3.12 -7.85 -8.44
CA ARG A 10 -2.72 -6.84 -9.43
C ARG A 10 -2.44 -5.48 -8.79
N ALA A 11 -3.30 -5.02 -7.89
CA ALA A 11 -3.13 -3.76 -7.18
C ALA A 11 -1.86 -3.75 -6.30
N LEU A 12 -1.63 -4.82 -5.54
CA LEU A 12 -0.42 -4.99 -4.72
C LEU A 12 0.83 -5.08 -5.60
N GLY A 13 0.75 -5.80 -6.72
CA GLY A 13 1.85 -5.90 -7.69
C GLY A 13 2.22 -4.55 -8.31
N ALA A 14 1.23 -3.75 -8.71
CA ALA A 14 1.43 -2.42 -9.26
C ALA A 14 2.06 -1.46 -8.23
N LEU A 15 1.56 -1.48 -6.99
CA LEU A 15 2.14 -0.70 -5.88
C LEU A 15 3.58 -1.12 -5.60
N ALA A 16 3.85 -2.43 -5.56
CA ALA A 16 5.19 -2.96 -5.33
C ALA A 16 6.16 -2.56 -6.45
N ALA A 17 5.73 -2.62 -7.72
CA ALA A 17 6.55 -2.22 -8.85
C ALA A 17 6.92 -0.72 -8.78
N ALA A 18 5.94 0.13 -8.48
CA ALA A 18 6.16 1.58 -8.37
C ALA A 18 7.16 1.93 -7.24
N LEU A 19 7.02 1.29 -6.07
CA LEU A 19 7.91 1.50 -4.93
C LEU A 19 9.32 0.93 -5.16
N ARG A 20 9.43 -0.24 -5.79
CA ARG A 20 10.74 -0.82 -6.17
C ARG A 20 11.49 0.07 -7.15
N GLY A 21 10.77 0.71 -8.08
CA GLY A 21 11.35 1.70 -9.00
C GLY A 21 11.91 2.94 -8.29
N GLN A 22 11.54 3.17 -7.03
CA GLN A 22 12.02 4.28 -6.20
C GLN A 22 13.03 3.83 -5.13
N ALA A 23 13.66 2.67 -5.31
CA ALA A 23 14.64 2.08 -4.38
C ALA A 23 14.08 1.71 -2.99
N TYR A 24 12.76 1.58 -2.83
CA TYR A 24 12.17 0.99 -1.64
C TYR A 24 12.21 -0.54 -1.70
N ARG A 25 12.47 -1.17 -0.55
CA ARG A 25 12.37 -2.63 -0.43
C ARG A 25 10.92 -3.01 -0.15
N VAL A 26 10.34 -3.84 -1.01
CA VAL A 26 8.93 -4.23 -0.89
C VAL A 26 8.79 -5.74 -0.72
N LEU A 27 8.13 -6.13 0.36
CA LEU A 27 7.73 -7.50 0.67
C LEU A 27 6.20 -7.60 0.59
N VAL A 28 5.70 -8.55 -0.19
CA VAL A 28 4.25 -8.82 -0.30
C VAL A 28 3.98 -10.14 0.40
N VAL A 29 3.06 -10.13 1.37
CA VAL A 29 2.66 -11.33 2.14
C VAL A 29 1.14 -11.45 2.09
N GLY A 30 0.64 -12.38 1.28
CA GLY A 30 -0.79 -12.64 1.12
C GLY A 30 -1.58 -11.44 0.60
N HIS A 31 -2.17 -10.65 1.49
CA HIS A 31 -3.06 -9.53 1.17
C HIS A 31 -2.55 -8.17 1.66
N HIS A 32 -1.32 -8.11 2.16
CA HIS A 32 -0.67 -6.87 2.56
C HIS A 32 0.75 -6.80 1.97
N LEU A 33 1.27 -5.58 1.96
CA LEU A 33 2.53 -5.18 1.39
C LEU A 33 3.26 -4.35 2.44
N THR A 34 4.48 -4.77 2.77
CA THR A 34 5.38 -4.08 3.67
C THR A 34 6.47 -3.39 2.84
N VAL A 35 6.58 -2.09 3.01
CA VAL A 35 7.59 -1.24 2.40
C VAL A 35 8.64 -0.95 3.45
N THR A 36 9.91 -1.13 3.12
CA THR A 36 11.04 -0.75 3.96
C THR A 36 11.89 0.26 3.20
N ASP A 37 12.14 1.39 3.84
CA ASP A 37 13.03 2.44 3.34
C ASP A 37 14.51 2.08 3.58
N GLN A 38 15.42 2.83 2.95
CA GLN A 38 16.86 2.65 3.13
C GLN A 38 17.30 2.85 4.59
N GLU A 39 16.58 3.69 5.35
CA GLU A 39 16.81 3.91 6.79
C GLU A 39 16.23 2.79 7.68
N GLY A 40 15.71 1.70 7.09
CA GLY A 40 15.16 0.56 7.83
C GLY A 40 13.74 0.79 8.38
N ARG A 41 13.16 1.98 8.15
CA ARG A 41 11.78 2.32 8.50
C ARG A 41 10.80 1.49 7.70
N ARG A 42 9.72 1.02 8.34
CA ARG A 42 8.72 0.14 7.72
C ARG A 42 7.34 0.80 7.65
N ALA A 43 6.68 0.67 6.51
CA ALA A 43 5.30 1.07 6.30
C ALA A 43 4.51 -0.11 5.74
N GLU A 44 3.37 -0.42 6.35
CA GLU A 44 2.49 -1.50 5.92
C GLU A 44 1.25 -0.95 5.23
N VAL A 45 0.95 -1.52 4.07
CA VAL A 45 -0.21 -1.23 3.24
C VAL A 45 -0.97 -2.51 2.98
N TRP A 46 -2.27 -2.47 3.23
CA TRP A 46 -3.19 -3.58 3.13
C TRP A 46 -4.17 -3.29 2.00
N VAL A 47 -4.71 -4.33 1.38
CA VAL A 47 -5.78 -4.16 0.40
C VAL A 47 -7.04 -4.84 0.92
N GLN A 48 -8.04 -4.03 1.24
CA GLN A 48 -9.29 -4.48 1.87
C GLN A 48 -10.49 -4.05 1.04
N ARG A 49 -11.56 -4.85 1.09
CA ARG A 49 -12.85 -4.44 0.52
C ARG A 49 -13.56 -3.58 1.54
N ARG A 50 -14.07 -2.43 1.09
CA ARG A 50 -14.88 -1.55 1.92
C ARG A 50 -16.34 -1.72 1.54
N ALA A 51 -17.13 -2.31 2.44
CA ALA A 51 -18.55 -2.53 2.22
C ALA A 51 -19.32 -1.22 1.99
N SER A 52 -18.92 -0.14 2.69
CA SER A 52 -19.49 1.21 2.54
C SER A 52 -19.29 1.81 1.14
N ASP A 53 -18.28 1.37 0.39
CA ASP A 53 -17.98 1.88 -0.95
C ASP A 53 -18.42 0.88 -2.04
N ASN A 54 -19.60 0.30 -1.87
CA ASN A 54 -20.16 -0.69 -2.79
C ASN A 54 -19.26 -1.94 -2.97
N GLY A 55 -18.47 -2.29 -1.95
CA GLY A 55 -17.55 -3.42 -1.98
C GLY A 55 -16.27 -3.19 -2.78
N ARG A 56 -15.95 -1.94 -3.14
CA ARG A 56 -14.70 -1.60 -3.83
C ARG A 56 -13.46 -1.92 -2.99
N LEU A 57 -12.35 -2.16 -3.68
CA LEU A 57 -11.06 -2.42 -3.09
C LEU A 57 -10.33 -1.11 -2.78
N TRP A 58 -9.77 -1.03 -1.58
CA TRP A 58 -9.07 0.14 -1.08
C TRP A 58 -7.70 -0.25 -0.54
N PHE A 59 -6.71 0.60 -0.77
CA PHE A 59 -5.47 0.61 -0.01
C PHE A 59 -5.76 1.17 1.38
N THR A 60 -5.39 0.42 2.41
CA THR A 60 -5.56 0.77 3.81
C THR A 60 -4.23 0.67 4.53
N ARG A 61 -4.01 1.50 5.54
CA ARG A 61 -2.82 1.44 6.40
C ARG A 61 -2.94 0.28 7.39
N ALA A 62 -1.84 -0.07 8.04
CA ALA A 62 -1.87 -0.79 9.31
C ALA A 62 -2.89 -0.14 10.26
N GLY A 63 -3.77 -0.95 10.86
CA GLY A 63 -4.87 -0.46 11.69
C GLY A 63 -6.16 -0.10 10.94
N GLY A 64 -6.22 -0.29 9.61
CA GLY A 64 -7.46 -0.17 8.84
C GLY A 64 -7.83 1.24 8.39
N ALA A 65 -6.96 2.23 8.57
CA ALA A 65 -7.21 3.59 8.08
C ALA A 65 -7.19 3.62 6.53
N PRO A 66 -8.25 4.09 5.86
CA PRO A 66 -8.30 4.13 4.40
C PRO A 66 -7.33 5.17 3.85
N ILE A 67 -6.62 4.82 2.77
CA ILE A 67 -5.73 5.73 2.03
C ILE A 67 -6.47 6.20 0.77
N CYS A 68 -6.65 5.27 -0.18
CA CYS A 68 -7.26 5.55 -1.48
C CYS A 68 -7.77 4.25 -2.13
N GLU A 69 -8.57 4.37 -3.18
CA GLU A 69 -9.04 3.23 -3.97
C GLU A 69 -7.87 2.55 -4.71
N VAL A 70 -7.93 1.23 -4.93
CA VAL A 70 -6.83 0.49 -5.60
C VAL A 70 -6.52 0.96 -7.02
N SER A 71 -7.46 1.62 -7.68
CA SER A 71 -7.26 2.25 -8.99
C SER A 71 -6.26 3.41 -8.95
N ARG A 72 -6.01 3.99 -7.76
CA ARG A 72 -5.16 5.17 -7.54
C ARG A 72 -3.82 4.79 -6.92
N VAL A 73 -3.08 3.88 -7.57
CA VAL A 73 -1.79 3.34 -7.07
C VAL A 73 -0.78 4.45 -6.73
N MET A 74 -0.63 5.48 -7.57
CA MET A 74 0.32 6.56 -7.32
C MET A 74 -0.03 7.39 -6.08
N ASP A 75 -1.32 7.52 -5.76
CA ASP A 75 -1.80 8.20 -4.55
C ASP A 75 -1.37 7.44 -3.30
N ALA A 76 -1.46 6.10 -3.33
CA ALA A 76 -0.93 5.24 -2.27
C ALA A 76 0.60 5.33 -2.14
N VAL A 77 1.34 5.44 -3.25
CA VAL A 77 2.80 5.66 -3.22
C VAL A 77 3.13 6.98 -2.53
N VAL A 78 2.42 8.06 -2.87
CA VAL A 78 2.61 9.38 -2.25
C VAL A 78 2.32 9.31 -0.74
N ASP A 79 1.26 8.62 -0.32
CA ASP A 79 0.95 8.41 1.09
C ASP A 79 2.09 7.68 1.83
N VAL A 80 2.56 6.56 1.28
CA VAL A 80 3.68 5.78 1.85
C VAL A 80 4.93 6.62 1.97
N LYS A 81 5.29 7.37 0.92
CA LYS A 81 6.43 8.30 0.95
C LYS A 81 6.25 9.40 1.99
N GLY A 82 5.06 9.97 2.08
CA GLY A 82 4.72 10.99 3.07
C GLY A 82 4.95 10.51 4.50
N ARG A 83 4.73 9.22 4.78
CA ARG A 83 5.00 8.64 6.09
C ARG A 83 6.50 8.57 6.39
N PHE A 84 7.34 8.20 5.42
CA PHE A 84 8.79 8.23 5.61
C PHE A 84 9.32 9.66 5.74
N ALA A 85 8.77 10.61 4.96
CA ALA A 85 9.18 12.01 5.03
C ALA A 85 8.76 12.71 6.34
N ASN A 86 7.64 12.30 6.93
CA ASN A 86 7.04 12.94 8.10
C ASN A 86 7.22 12.13 9.40
N THR A 87 8.09 11.13 9.39
CA THR A 87 8.57 10.53 10.64
C THR A 87 9.77 11.37 11.07
N PRO A 88 9.63 12.33 12.01
CA PRO A 88 10.79 13.03 12.55
C PRO A 88 11.76 11.99 13.11
N ASP A 89 13.02 12.12 12.74
CA ASP A 89 14.13 11.51 13.48
C ASP A 89 13.90 11.81 14.97
N GLY A 90 13.95 10.76 15.79
CA GLY A 90 13.27 10.72 17.08
C GLY A 90 13.58 11.88 18.03
N THR A 91 12.60 12.19 18.87
CA THR A 91 12.81 12.47 20.31
C THR A 91 11.51 12.14 21.04
#